data_AF-A0A352SY04-F1
#
_entry.id   AF-A0A352SY04-F1
#
_cell.length_a   1.000
_cell.length_b   1.000
_cell.length_c   1.000
_cell.angle_alpha   90.00
_cell.angle_beta   90.00
_cell.angle_gamma   90.00
#
_symmetry.space_group_name_H-M   'P 1'
#
loop_
_entity.id
_entity.type
_entity.pdbx_description
1 polymer ?
#
loop_
_entity_poly.entity_id
_entity_poly.type
_entity_poly.pdbx_seq_one_letter_code
_entity_poly.pdbx_strand_id
1 'polypeptide(L)' 'MGVDRIKKNLGIDVDDVVSWCRNKISNMNCQITRRGKNWYAEIDGCIITVNAYSYTIITAHKSRG' A
#
# COMPACT_ATOMS: atom_id res chain seq x y z
N MET A 1 6.68 2.72 14.46
CA MET A 1 7.24 3.41 13.27
C MET A 1 6.53 2.89 12.01
N GLY A 2 6.53 3.63 10.88
CA GLY A 2 5.91 3.31 9.57
C GLY A 2 4.89 2.16 9.48
N VAL A 3 5.38 0.92 9.62
CA VAL A 3 4.61 -0.34 9.69
C VAL A 3 3.41 -0.29 10.65
N ASP A 4 3.58 0.16 11.89
CA ASP A 4 2.48 0.18 12.89
C ASP A 4 1.34 1.11 12.46
N ARG A 5 1.71 2.24 11.82
CA ARG A 5 0.73 3.19 11.26
C ARG A 5 -0.05 2.54 10.12
N ILE A 6 0.63 1.75 9.28
CA ILE A 6 -0.01 1.03 8.19
C ILE A 6 -0.98 -0.04 8.74
N LYS A 7 -0.56 -0.83 9.74
CA LYS A 7 -1.44 -1.81 10.41
C LYS A 7 -2.70 -1.13 10.93
N LYS A 8 -2.54 -0.02 11.66
CA LYS A 8 -3.66 0.76 12.20
C LYS A 8 -4.57 1.33 11.11
N ASN A 9 -4.01 1.90 10.05
CA ASN A 9 -4.76 2.49 8.94
C ASN A 9 -5.59 1.46 8.17
N LEU A 10 -5.07 0.24 8.06
CA LEU A 10 -5.74 -0.87 7.38
C LEU A 10 -6.62 -1.69 8.33
N GLY A 11 -6.41 -1.59 9.64
CA GLY A 11 -7.07 -2.42 10.64
C GLY A 11 -6.71 -3.90 10.48
N ILE A 12 -5.45 -4.20 10.15
CA ILE A 12 -4.95 -5.56 9.97
C ILE A 12 -3.95 -5.92 11.06
N ASP A 13 -3.93 -7.19 11.45
CA ASP A 13 -2.93 -7.75 12.34
C ASP A 13 -2.12 -8.81 11.58
N VAL A 14 -1.01 -8.36 10.99
CA VAL A 14 -0.09 -9.21 10.20
C VAL A 14 1.33 -8.93 10.65
N ASP A 15 2.17 -9.96 10.77
CA ASP A 15 3.54 -9.78 11.26
C ASP A 15 4.39 -8.96 10.26
N ASP A 16 4.37 -9.35 8.99
CA ASP A 16 5.11 -8.70 7.91
C ASP A 16 4.20 -7.89 6.96
N VAL A 17 4.05 -6.61 7.29
CA VAL A 17 3.27 -5.66 6.48
C VAL A 17 3.92 -5.39 5.12
N VAL A 18 5.24 -5.47 4.99
CA VAL A 18 5.92 -5.19 3.72
C VAL A 18 5.61 -6.30 2.74
N SER A 19 5.72 -7.56 3.18
CA SER A 19 5.31 -8.72 2.38
C SER A 19 3.81 -8.68 2.05
N TRP A 20 2.96 -8.27 3.00
CA TRP A 20 1.54 -8.07 2.74
C TRP A 20 1.28 -7.05 1.62
N CYS A 21 1.93 -5.88 1.67
CA CYS A 21 1.81 -4.85 0.64
C CYS A 21 2.31 -5.34 -0.72
N ARG A 22 3.46 -6.04 -0.76
CA ARG A 22 3.99 -6.61 -2.01
C ARG A 22 3.02 -7.59 -2.65
N ASN A 23 2.45 -8.50 -1.86
CA ASN A 23 1.46 -9.46 -2.35
C ASN A 23 0.21 -8.78 -2.93
N LYS A 24 -0.25 -7.69 -2.30
CA LYS A 24 -1.36 -6.88 -2.83
C LYS A 24 -1.00 -6.20 -4.15
N ILE A 25 0.18 -5.58 -4.24
CA ILE A 25 0.66 -4.90 -5.46
C ILE A 25 0.89 -5.89 -6.62
N SER A 26 1.37 -7.10 -6.32
CA SER A 26 1.63 -8.15 -7.33
C SER A 26 0.38 -8.85 -7.85
N ASN A 27 -0.79 -8.59 -7.27
CA ASN A 27 -2.04 -9.17 -7.75
C ASN A 27 -2.45 -8.56 -9.09
N MET A 28 -2.88 -9.40 -10.04
CA MET A 28 -3.27 -8.97 -11.40
C MET A 28 -4.44 -7.98 -11.42
N ASN A 29 -5.28 -7.99 -10.39
CA ASN A 29 -6.42 -7.07 -10.27
C ASN A 29 -6.01 -5.71 -9.69
N CYS A 30 -4.78 -5.56 -9.22
CA CYS A 30 -4.29 -4.32 -8.62
C CYS A 30 -4.15 -3.23 -9.69
N GLN A 31 -4.85 -2.11 -9.48
CA GLN A 31 -4.77 -0.96 -10.37
C GLN A 31 -3.62 -0.05 -9.92
N ILE A 32 -2.63 0.13 -10.79
CA ILE A 32 -1.43 0.90 -10.48
C ILE A 32 -1.42 2.18 -11.31
N THR A 33 -1.38 3.34 -10.63
CA THR A 33 -1.29 4.66 -11.28
C THR A 33 -0.15 5.48 -10.68
N ARG A 34 0.63 6.16 -11.53
CA ARG A 34 1.61 7.15 -11.05
C ARG A 34 0.97 8.52 -10.94
N ARG A 35 1.21 9.22 -9.84
CA ARG A 35 0.90 10.65 -9.68
C ARG A 35 2.14 11.36 -9.15
N GLY A 36 2.84 12.05 -10.04
CA GLY A 36 4.09 12.74 -9.73
C GLY A 36 5.18 11.79 -9.20
N LYS A 37 5.62 12.02 -7.95
CA LYS A 37 6.70 11.25 -7.30
C LYS A 37 6.25 9.93 -6.67
N ASN A 38 4.96 9.57 -6.77
CA ASN A 38 4.40 8.40 -6.10
C ASN A 38 3.62 7.49 -7.06
N TRP A 39 3.72 6.19 -6.82
CA TRP A 39 2.79 5.18 -7.29
C TRP A 39 1.66 4.99 -6.28
N TYR A 40 0.46 4.78 -6.79
CA TYR A 40 -0.73 4.42 -6.05
C TYR A 40 -1.19 3.07 -6.59
N ALA A 41 -1.24 2.08 -5.71
CA ALA A 41 -1.71 0.74 -5.99
C ALA A 41 -3.03 0.53 -5.25
N GLU A 42 -4.11 0.33 -5.99
CA GLU A 42 -5.47 0.18 -5.48
C GLU A 42 -5.95 -1.26 -5.68
N ILE A 43 -6.37 -1.90 -4.59
CA ILE A 43 -6.88 -3.28 -4.60
C ILE A 43 -7.67 -3.55 -3.32
N ASP A 44 -8.74 -4.34 -3.39
CA ASP A 44 -9.53 -4.81 -2.24
C ASP A 44 -9.95 -3.69 -1.27
N GLY A 45 -10.31 -2.51 -1.80
CA GLY A 45 -10.69 -1.36 -0.98
C GLY A 45 -9.55 -0.80 -0.13
N CYS A 46 -8.30 -0.96 -0.57
CA CYS A 46 -7.15 -0.30 0.03
C CYS A 46 -6.25 0.36 -1.01
N ILE A 47 -5.54 1.41 -0.57
CA ILE A 47 -4.61 2.18 -1.38
C ILE A 47 -3.24 2.12 -0.72
N ILE A 48 -2.27 1.59 -1.45
CA ILE A 48 -0.86 1.55 -1.07
C ILE A 48 -0.12 2.61 -1.88
N THR A 49 0.54 3.54 -1.19
CA THR A 49 1.36 4.59 -1.80
C THR A 49 2.82 4.25 -1.68
N VAL A 50 3.50 4.17 -2.83
CA VAL A 50 4.93 3.84 -2.94
C VAL A 50 5.65 5.00 -3.60
N ASN A 51 6.83 5.35 -3.11
CA ASN A 51 7.66 6.35 -3.80
C ASN A 51 8.13 5.80 -5.15
N ALA A 52 8.02 6.60 -6.22
CA ALA A 52 8.31 6.13 -7.58
C ALA A 52 9.79 5.93 -7.89
N TYR A 53 10.68 6.53 -7.08
CA TYR A 53 12.12 6.45 -7.28
C TYR A 53 12.78 5.44 -6.34
N SER A 54 12.49 5.55 -5.04
CA SER A 54 13.10 4.68 -4.02
C SER A 54 12.35 3.37 -3.77
N TYR A 55 11.16 3.19 -4.37
CA TYR A 55 10.27 2.05 -4.12
C TYR A 55 9.89 1.85 -2.64
N THR A 56 10.10 2.87 -1.82
CA THR A 56 9.71 2.87 -0.40
C THR A 56 8.19 2.92 -0.27
N ILE A 57 7.60 2.01 0.51
CA ILE A 57 6.19 2.10 0.91
C ILE A 57 6.03 3.28 1.88
N ILE A 58 5.34 4.32 1.45
CA ILE A 58 5.14 5.56 2.22
C ILE A 58 4.00 5.37 3.22
N THR A 59 2.88 4.81 2.75
CA THR A 59 1.68 4.55 3.54
C THR A 59 0.79 3.52 2.84
N ALA A 60 -0.09 2.88 3.59
CA ALA A 60 -1.24 2.19 3.07
C ALA A 60 -2.44 2.42 4.00
N HIS A 61 -3.64 2.45 3.42
CA HIS A 61 -4.88 2.76 4.12
C HIS A 61 -6.08 2.23 3.34
N LYS A 62 -7.24 2.09 3.99
CA LYS A 62 -8.49 1.78 3.30
C LYS A 62 -8.87 2.89 2.32
N SER A 63 -9.41 2.52 1.16
CA SER A 63 -10.03 3.50 0.26
C SER A 63 -11.17 4.18 1.02
N ARG A 64 -11.28 5.50 0.88
CA ARG A 64 -12.48 6.18 1.35
C ARG A 64 -13.58 5.89 0.34
N GLY A 65 -14.62 5.18 0.78
CA GLY A 65 -15.92 5.25 0.13
C GLY A 65 -16.54 6.63 0.30
#